data_AF-A0A5A9FBC6-F1
#
_entry.id   AF-A0A5A9FBC6-F1
#
_cell.length_a   1.000
_cell.length_b   1.000
_cell.length_c   1.000
_cell.angle_alpha   90.00
_cell.angle_beta   90.00
_cell.angle_gamma   90.00
#
_symmetry.space_group_name_H-M   'P 1'
#
loop_
_entity.id
_entity.type
_entity.pdbx_description
1 polymer ?
#
loop_
_entity_poly.entity_id
_entity_poly.type
_entity_poly.pdbx_seq_one_letter_code
_entity_poly.pdbx_strand_id
1 'polypeptide(L)'
;MLSRGSVLTLAMVALVGVLPAMPATAQNGAANGGANGGAAAAGAVNLPPALQAAIQSGNPAAVSQAIATLSGGNSQRTAELATGVVAAAERILKTNPQAAVTIATVAVESVRTDAVSKGSPQQVTTVVTIAARIFVQPDVQRLAPEATANLASSAVQAASTTNNPTLVATIANQAVSAAEKVLAAAPAAAVQVATVAVQAVKEQPVTQGAPQQTLQVATTAARIIVNPEVQRLNPQAVASIAVATVQIASTPAVYQSSPQAAISAMDNSYKAASSQAVIAAAPTVTQAVTRELVQASQNNNLAQSNPTNATQVSEILNRTNNNAQPSISQNNNQNNNQNQGNNNNNNNNNNNNNNNNNQPVIPPFNPAPTSPT
;
A
#
# COMPACT_ATOMS: atom_id res chain seq x y z
N MET A 1 41.34 6.70 21.97
CA MET A 1 41.53 5.27 22.25
C MET A 1 40.63 4.87 23.41
N LEU A 2 39.49 4.23 23.14
CA LEU A 2 38.74 3.48 24.13
C LEU A 2 37.97 2.38 23.40
N SER A 3 38.50 1.18 23.54
CA SER A 3 37.99 -0.10 23.09
C SER A 3 36.65 -0.40 23.76
N ARG A 4 35.62 -0.78 22.98
CA ARG A 4 34.45 -1.48 23.51
C ARG A 4 34.28 -2.79 22.75
N GLY A 5 34.50 -3.85 23.50
CA GLY A 5 34.64 -5.22 23.04
C GLY A 5 33.34 -5.86 22.60
N SER A 6 33.52 -6.74 21.63
CA SER A 6 32.60 -7.78 21.19
C SER A 6 32.30 -8.75 22.32
N VAL A 7 31.03 -9.10 22.53
CA VAL A 7 30.65 -10.33 23.21
C VAL A 7 29.82 -11.16 22.24
N LEU A 8 30.51 -12.16 21.70
CA LEU A 8 29.99 -13.27 20.92
C LEU A 8 29.32 -14.23 21.93
N THR A 9 28.02 -14.51 21.80
CA THR A 9 27.39 -15.59 22.56
C THR A 9 26.82 -16.60 21.57
N LEU A 10 27.61 -17.65 21.37
CA LEU A 10 27.28 -18.84 20.62
C LEU A 10 26.60 -19.81 21.58
N ALA A 11 25.33 -20.12 21.37
CA ALA A 11 24.65 -21.21 22.05
C ALA A 11 24.03 -22.12 20.99
N MET A 12 24.81 -23.12 20.55
CA MET A 12 24.31 -24.29 19.82
C MET A 12 23.78 -25.28 20.86
N VAL A 13 22.45 -25.46 20.90
CA VAL A 13 21.83 -26.61 21.56
C VAL A 13 21.24 -27.47 20.45
N ALA A 14 21.88 -28.61 20.23
CA ALA A 14 21.37 -29.70 19.42
C ALA A 14 20.29 -30.43 20.23
N LEU A 15 19.03 -30.33 19.81
CA LEU A 15 17.94 -31.13 20.34
C LEU A 15 17.60 -32.25 19.34
N VAL A 16 18.11 -33.44 19.63
CA VAL A 16 17.74 -34.71 18.99
C VAL A 16 16.39 -35.16 19.56
N GLY A 17 15.50 -35.62 18.69
CA GLY A 17 14.08 -35.77 18.96
C GLY A 17 13.63 -37.06 19.66
N VAL A 18 12.35 -37.05 20.03
CA VAL A 18 11.47 -38.22 20.19
C VAL A 18 10.04 -37.74 19.85
N LEU A 19 9.42 -38.33 18.82
CA LEU A 19 8.00 -38.15 18.49
C LEU A 19 7.19 -39.20 19.27
N PRO A 20 6.28 -38.82 20.19
CA PRO A 20 5.23 -39.71 20.64
C PRO A 20 4.08 -39.73 19.62
N ALA A 21 3.74 -40.92 19.15
CA ALA A 21 2.53 -41.20 18.37
C ALA A 21 1.29 -40.77 19.16
N MET A 22 0.45 -39.92 18.57
CA MET A 22 -0.84 -39.55 19.14
C MET A 22 -1.91 -40.59 18.75
N PRO A 23 -2.77 -40.99 19.69
CA PRO A 23 -3.90 -41.88 19.42
C PRO A 23 -4.99 -41.16 18.63
N ALA A 24 -5.54 -41.87 17.64
CA ALA A 24 -6.74 -41.50 16.91
C ALA A 24 -7.94 -41.43 17.88
N THR A 25 -8.45 -40.23 18.15
CA THR A 25 -9.70 -40.05 18.86
C THR A 25 -10.88 -40.21 17.91
N ALA A 26 -11.76 -41.11 18.32
CA ALA A 26 -12.92 -41.56 17.59
C ALA A 26 -13.93 -40.43 17.35
N GLN A 27 -14.46 -40.49 16.14
CA GLN A 27 -15.65 -39.87 15.60
C GLN A 27 -16.86 -40.10 16.50
N ASN A 28 -17.35 -39.05 17.14
CA ASN A 28 -18.66 -39.02 17.77
C ASN A 28 -19.55 -38.04 17.01
N GLY A 29 -20.47 -38.61 16.24
CA GLY A 29 -21.53 -37.87 15.58
C GLY A 29 -22.57 -37.43 16.59
N ALA A 30 -22.82 -36.12 16.67
CA ALA A 30 -24.03 -35.57 17.23
C ALA A 30 -24.49 -34.43 16.32
N ALA A 31 -25.58 -34.71 15.62
CA ALA A 31 -26.32 -33.77 14.82
C ALA A 31 -26.74 -32.56 15.66
N ASN A 32 -26.28 -31.37 15.28
CA ASN A 32 -26.97 -30.13 15.60
C ASN A 32 -26.99 -29.27 14.34
N GLY A 33 -28.18 -29.19 13.74
CA GLY A 33 -28.42 -28.47 12.50
C GLY A 33 -28.46 -26.96 12.72
N GLY A 34 -28.09 -26.23 11.66
CA GLY A 34 -28.66 -24.92 11.32
C GLY A 34 -28.22 -23.74 12.18
N ALA A 35 -27.13 -23.07 11.76
CA ALA A 35 -27.00 -21.60 11.75
C ALA A 35 -25.57 -21.20 11.32
N ASN A 36 -25.14 -21.59 10.11
CA ASN A 36 -23.94 -21.02 9.50
C ASN A 36 -24.38 -20.11 8.35
N GLY A 37 -24.70 -18.89 8.73
CA GLY A 37 -25.22 -17.81 7.87
C GLY A 37 -25.28 -16.53 8.68
N GLY A 38 -24.18 -16.22 9.38
CA GLY A 38 -24.01 -15.00 10.17
C GLY A 38 -23.85 -13.78 9.27
N ALA A 39 -24.92 -13.42 8.55
CA ALA A 39 -25.14 -12.04 8.19
C ALA A 39 -25.28 -11.28 9.50
N ALA A 40 -24.29 -10.42 9.80
CA ALA A 40 -24.32 -9.52 10.94
C ALA A 40 -25.66 -8.79 10.95
N ALA A 41 -26.58 -9.21 11.83
CA ALA A 41 -27.67 -8.36 12.23
C ALA A 41 -27.02 -7.07 12.69
N ALA A 42 -27.27 -5.98 11.97
CA ALA A 42 -26.85 -4.64 12.33
C ALA A 42 -27.57 -4.27 13.63
N GLY A 43 -27.14 -4.87 14.74
CA GLY A 43 -27.47 -4.41 16.07
C GLY A 43 -27.11 -2.95 16.08
N ALA A 44 -28.12 -2.09 16.22
CA ALA A 44 -27.92 -0.67 16.36
C ALA A 44 -26.88 -0.50 17.46
N VAL A 45 -25.66 -0.13 17.07
CA VAL A 45 -24.56 0.09 18.02
C VAL A 45 -25.04 1.24 18.88
N ASN A 46 -25.51 0.93 20.09
CA ASN A 46 -26.10 1.90 20.98
C ASN A 46 -24.96 2.74 21.55
N LEU A 47 -24.56 3.75 20.77
CA LEU A 47 -23.51 4.68 21.15
C LEU A 47 -23.99 5.50 22.35
N PRO A 48 -23.15 5.73 23.37
CA PRO A 48 -23.51 6.62 24.46
C PRO A 48 -23.94 8.01 23.93
N PRO A 49 -24.96 8.67 24.51
CA PRO A 49 -25.50 9.93 23.99
C PRO A 49 -24.44 11.03 23.79
N ALA A 50 -23.46 11.14 24.70
CA ALA A 50 -22.35 12.09 24.57
C ALA A 50 -21.50 11.83 23.32
N LEU A 51 -21.28 10.56 22.97
CA LEU A 51 -20.51 10.17 21.80
C LEU A 51 -21.32 10.36 20.52
N GLN A 52 -22.64 10.10 20.55
CA GLN A 52 -23.53 10.42 19.44
C GLN A 52 -23.52 11.91 19.12
N ALA A 53 -23.65 12.77 20.13
CA ALA A 53 -23.60 14.22 19.97
C ALA A 53 -22.24 14.68 19.43
N ALA A 54 -21.14 14.12 19.94
CA ALA A 54 -19.80 14.42 19.44
C ALA A 54 -19.64 14.05 17.95
N ILE A 55 -20.13 12.88 17.53
CA ILE A 55 -20.11 12.44 16.12
C ILE A 55 -20.98 13.35 15.25
N GLN A 56 -22.19 13.68 15.69
CA GLN A 56 -23.10 14.57 14.96
C GLN A 56 -22.53 15.98 14.80
N SER A 57 -21.74 16.45 15.78
CA SER A 57 -21.05 17.74 15.70
C SER A 57 -19.91 17.77 14.68
N GLY A 58 -19.41 16.59 14.25
CA GLY A 58 -18.23 16.49 13.39
C GLY A 58 -16.92 16.95 14.05
N ASN A 59 -16.91 17.24 15.35
CA ASN A 59 -15.75 17.75 16.06
C ASN A 59 -14.85 16.61 16.57
N PRO A 60 -13.64 16.41 16.01
CA PRO A 60 -12.73 15.35 16.45
C PRO A 60 -12.30 15.48 17.91
N ALA A 61 -12.16 16.71 18.42
CA ALA A 61 -11.76 16.95 19.80
C ALA A 61 -12.87 16.48 20.77
N ALA A 62 -14.13 16.73 20.42
CA ALA A 62 -15.27 16.27 21.19
C ALA A 62 -15.37 14.73 21.19
N VAL A 63 -15.09 14.08 20.05
CA VAL A 63 -15.07 12.60 19.96
C VAL A 63 -13.95 12.03 20.84
N SER A 64 -12.75 12.59 20.75
CA SER A 64 -11.60 12.17 21.56
C SER A 64 -11.88 12.33 23.06
N GLN A 65 -12.40 13.49 23.47
CA GLN A 65 -12.77 13.77 24.85
C GLN A 65 -13.88 12.85 25.36
N ALA A 66 -14.88 12.56 24.53
CA ALA A 66 -15.95 11.64 24.86
C ALA A 66 -15.41 10.22 25.07
N ILE A 67 -14.53 9.73 24.18
CA ILE A 67 -13.88 8.41 24.35
C ILE A 67 -13.09 8.38 25.66
N ALA A 68 -12.23 9.37 25.91
CA ALA A 68 -11.38 9.42 27.10
C ALA A 68 -12.19 9.49 28.41
N THR A 69 -13.26 10.30 28.42
CA THR A 69 -14.12 10.47 29.61
C THR A 69 -14.95 9.21 29.86
N LEU A 70 -15.56 8.64 28.82
CA LEU A 70 -16.43 7.47 28.94
C LEU A 70 -15.63 6.19 29.20
N SER A 71 -14.39 6.09 28.70
CA SER A 71 -13.55 4.92 28.99
C SER A 71 -13.07 4.91 30.43
N GLY A 72 -12.94 6.08 31.08
CA GLY A 72 -12.43 6.18 32.44
C GLY A 72 -11.01 5.62 32.59
N GLY A 73 -10.21 5.66 31.51
CA GLY A 73 -8.87 5.05 31.46
C GLY A 73 -8.86 3.53 31.24
N ASN A 74 -10.01 2.87 31.10
CA ASN A 74 -10.07 1.44 30.80
C ASN A 74 -9.78 1.18 29.32
N SER A 75 -8.72 0.41 29.04
CA SER A 75 -8.27 0.10 27.68
C SER A 75 -9.31 -0.68 26.86
N GLN A 76 -9.97 -1.67 27.46
CA GLN A 76 -10.98 -2.47 26.78
C GLN A 76 -12.19 -1.61 26.39
N ARG A 77 -12.66 -0.77 27.32
CA ARG A 77 -13.76 0.16 27.06
C ARG A 77 -13.41 1.20 26.01
N THR A 78 -12.15 1.68 26.00
CA THR A 78 -11.64 2.57 24.94
C THR A 78 -11.77 1.90 23.57
N ALA A 79 -11.36 0.63 23.46
CA ALA A 79 -11.42 -0.12 22.21
C ALA A 79 -12.86 -0.39 21.74
N GLU A 80 -13.76 -0.72 22.66
CA GLU A 80 -15.19 -0.90 22.38
C GLU A 80 -15.84 0.40 21.87
N LEU A 81 -15.56 1.53 22.54
CA LEU A 81 -16.04 2.85 22.11
C LEU A 81 -15.47 3.21 20.74
N ALA A 82 -14.17 3.03 20.51
CA ALA A 82 -13.54 3.29 19.22
C ALA A 82 -14.14 2.44 18.09
N THR A 83 -14.47 1.18 18.37
CA THR A 83 -15.18 0.30 17.43
C THR A 83 -16.55 0.87 17.08
N GLY A 84 -17.29 1.37 18.06
CA GLY A 84 -18.56 2.04 17.81
C GLY A 84 -18.41 3.33 17.00
N VAL A 85 -17.37 4.12 17.28
CA VAL A 85 -17.08 5.38 16.58
C VAL A 85 -16.77 5.15 15.11
N VAL A 86 -15.90 4.18 14.79
CA VAL A 86 -15.55 3.90 13.40
C VAL A 86 -16.73 3.30 12.63
N ALA A 87 -17.57 2.49 13.28
CA ALA A 87 -18.82 2.02 12.69
C ALA A 87 -19.82 3.15 12.43
N ALA A 88 -19.84 4.18 13.29
CA ALA A 88 -20.63 5.39 13.07
C ALA A 88 -20.08 6.23 11.91
N ALA A 89 -18.75 6.40 11.84
CA ALA A 89 -18.07 7.05 10.74
C ALA A 89 -18.42 6.41 9.39
N GLU A 90 -18.43 5.07 9.33
CA GLU A 90 -18.82 4.33 8.13
C GLU A 90 -20.28 4.60 7.70
N ARG A 91 -21.21 4.81 8.65
CA ARG A 91 -22.61 5.15 8.33
C ARG A 91 -22.76 6.56 7.77
N ILE A 92 -22.07 7.55 8.33
CA ILE A 92 -22.16 8.95 7.87
C ILE A 92 -21.33 9.21 6.62
N LEU A 93 -20.53 8.23 6.18
CA LEU A 93 -19.66 8.33 5.02
C LEU A 93 -20.38 8.85 3.77
N LYS A 94 -21.60 8.35 3.52
CA LYS A 94 -22.39 8.73 2.33
C LYS A 94 -22.90 10.16 2.39
N THR A 95 -23.07 10.73 3.58
CA THR A 95 -23.65 12.06 3.77
C THR A 95 -22.58 13.12 4.06
N ASN A 96 -21.50 12.75 4.74
CA ASN A 96 -20.39 13.64 5.08
C ASN A 96 -19.06 12.85 5.14
N PRO A 97 -18.41 12.63 3.99
CA PRO A 97 -17.20 11.83 3.90
C PRO A 97 -16.02 12.46 4.63
N GLN A 98 -15.93 13.80 4.68
CA GLN A 98 -14.86 14.48 5.42
C GLN A 98 -14.98 14.22 6.92
N ALA A 99 -16.17 14.38 7.51
CA ALA A 99 -16.40 14.09 8.92
C ALA A 99 -16.18 12.61 9.24
N ALA A 100 -16.62 11.70 8.35
CA ALA A 100 -16.38 10.26 8.51
C ALA A 100 -14.88 9.94 8.68
N VAL A 101 -14.04 10.49 7.80
CA VAL A 101 -12.59 10.26 7.84
C VAL A 101 -11.98 10.82 9.12
N THR A 102 -12.30 12.07 9.46
CA THR A 102 -11.79 12.72 10.67
C THR A 102 -12.17 11.95 11.94
N ILE A 103 -13.41 11.47 12.04
CA ILE A 103 -13.90 10.68 13.17
C ILE A 103 -13.23 9.30 13.22
N ALA A 104 -13.07 8.65 12.08
CA ALA A 104 -12.35 7.38 11.98
C ALA A 104 -10.88 7.52 12.42
N THR A 105 -10.22 8.63 12.06
CA THR A 105 -8.83 8.90 12.48
C THR A 105 -8.72 8.99 14.00
N VAL A 106 -9.65 9.68 14.66
CA VAL A 106 -9.68 9.76 16.13
C VAL A 106 -9.87 8.38 16.76
N ALA A 107 -10.77 7.57 16.22
CA ALA A 107 -10.98 6.20 16.70
C ALA A 107 -9.71 5.35 16.57
N VAL A 108 -9.03 5.38 15.41
CA VAL A 108 -7.78 4.67 15.17
C VAL A 108 -6.68 5.13 16.14
N GLU A 109 -6.55 6.44 16.34
CA GLU A 109 -5.54 6.99 17.25
C GLU A 109 -5.77 6.57 18.70
N SER A 110 -7.04 6.50 19.14
CA SER A 110 -7.38 6.08 20.51
C SER A 110 -6.97 4.63 20.82
N VAL A 111 -6.99 3.74 19.81
CA VAL A 111 -6.64 2.32 19.98
C VAL A 111 -5.17 2.02 19.70
N ARG A 112 -4.41 3.00 19.17
CA ARG A 112 -2.98 2.86 18.89
C ARG A 112 -2.13 2.81 20.16
N THR A 113 -2.66 3.26 21.30
CA THR A 113 -1.93 3.27 22.58
C THR A 113 -1.53 1.85 23.03
N ASP A 114 -0.32 1.70 23.58
CA ASP A 114 0.24 0.41 24.02
C ASP A 114 -0.67 -0.38 24.97
N ALA A 115 -1.39 0.33 25.83
CA ALA A 115 -2.30 -0.28 26.80
C ALA A 115 -3.51 -0.94 26.10
N VAL A 116 -3.98 -0.37 24.99
CA VAL A 116 -5.11 -0.90 24.22
C VAL A 116 -4.64 -2.00 23.28
N SER A 117 -3.51 -1.81 22.59
CA SER A 117 -3.00 -2.80 21.64
C SER A 117 -2.64 -4.14 22.30
N LYS A 118 -2.12 -4.12 23.52
CA LYS A 118 -1.84 -5.34 24.31
C LYS A 118 -3.07 -5.93 24.98
N GLY A 119 -3.99 -5.08 25.45
CA GLY A 119 -5.18 -5.53 26.20
C GLY A 119 -6.36 -5.98 25.34
N SER A 120 -6.44 -5.53 24.08
CA SER A 120 -7.62 -5.72 23.22
C SER A 120 -7.27 -5.80 21.72
N PRO A 121 -6.38 -6.73 21.31
CA PRO A 121 -5.88 -6.78 19.94
C PRO A 121 -6.96 -7.09 18.88
N GLN A 122 -8.02 -7.83 19.24
CA GLN A 122 -9.14 -8.10 18.33
C GLN A 122 -9.94 -6.83 18.00
N GLN A 123 -10.12 -5.94 18.97
CA GLN A 123 -10.81 -4.67 18.79
C GLN A 123 -9.96 -3.71 17.95
N VAL A 124 -8.64 -3.65 18.17
CA VAL A 124 -7.73 -2.90 17.28
C VAL A 124 -7.86 -3.40 15.84
N THR A 125 -7.84 -4.71 15.63
CA THR A 125 -8.01 -5.35 14.31
C THR A 125 -9.32 -4.91 13.65
N THR A 126 -10.41 -4.91 14.41
CA THR A 126 -11.73 -4.47 13.92
C THR A 126 -11.70 -3.00 13.53
N VAL A 127 -11.16 -2.13 14.39
CA VAL A 127 -11.07 -0.69 14.12
C VAL A 127 -10.26 -0.39 12.87
N VAL A 128 -9.06 -0.96 12.73
CA VAL A 128 -8.21 -0.71 11.56
C VAL A 128 -8.81 -1.28 10.29
N THR A 129 -9.54 -2.41 10.36
CA THR A 129 -10.23 -2.99 9.20
C THR A 129 -11.36 -2.09 8.71
N ILE A 130 -12.16 -1.52 9.62
CA ILE A 130 -13.23 -0.58 9.23
C ILE A 130 -12.62 0.74 8.72
N ALA A 131 -11.58 1.25 9.36
CA ALA A 131 -10.85 2.42 8.88
C ALA A 131 -10.31 2.21 7.46
N ALA A 132 -9.79 1.01 7.17
CA ALA A 132 -9.42 0.57 5.84
C ALA A 132 -10.56 0.68 4.85
N ARG A 133 -11.73 0.14 5.19
CA ARG A 133 -12.92 0.25 4.34
C ARG A 133 -13.36 1.69 4.10
N ILE A 134 -13.08 2.63 5.00
CA ILE A 134 -13.40 4.06 4.83
C ILE A 134 -12.40 4.72 3.86
N PHE A 135 -11.09 4.60 4.09
CA PHE A 135 -10.11 5.32 3.26
C PHE A 135 -9.99 4.77 1.83
N VAL A 136 -10.41 3.53 1.57
CA VAL A 136 -10.43 2.97 0.20
C VAL A 136 -11.61 3.46 -0.64
N GLN A 137 -12.55 4.20 -0.05
CA GLN A 137 -13.77 4.65 -0.74
C GLN A 137 -13.45 5.78 -1.73
N PRO A 138 -13.95 5.71 -2.98
CA PRO A 138 -13.67 6.74 -3.98
C PRO A 138 -14.11 8.15 -3.57
N ASP A 139 -15.26 8.27 -2.89
CA ASP A 139 -15.78 9.59 -2.47
C ASP A 139 -14.87 10.27 -1.45
N VAL A 140 -14.32 9.49 -0.51
CA VAL A 140 -13.35 9.96 0.49
C VAL A 140 -12.06 10.42 -0.18
N GLN A 141 -11.52 9.62 -1.10
CA GLN A 141 -10.29 9.94 -1.84
C GLN A 141 -10.43 11.22 -2.66
N ARG A 142 -11.60 11.45 -3.26
CA ARG A 142 -11.86 12.62 -4.09
C ARG A 142 -12.11 13.88 -3.26
N LEU A 143 -12.88 13.78 -2.18
CA LEU A 143 -13.36 14.94 -1.42
C LEU A 143 -12.41 15.36 -0.30
N ALA A 144 -11.61 14.44 0.24
CA ALA A 144 -10.69 14.70 1.35
C ALA A 144 -9.38 13.90 1.21
N PRO A 145 -8.58 14.11 0.16
CA PRO A 145 -7.39 13.30 -0.13
C PRO A 145 -6.35 13.33 1.00
N GLU A 146 -6.10 14.49 1.61
CA GLU A 146 -5.15 14.62 2.73
C GLU A 146 -5.64 13.89 3.99
N ALA A 147 -6.92 14.06 4.35
CA ALA A 147 -7.51 13.36 5.49
C ALA A 147 -7.49 11.84 5.27
N THR A 148 -7.74 11.40 4.03
CA THR A 148 -7.68 9.99 3.62
C THR A 148 -6.28 9.42 3.85
N ALA A 149 -5.24 10.15 3.42
CA ALA A 149 -3.86 9.74 3.59
C ALA A 149 -3.45 9.69 5.08
N ASN A 150 -3.91 10.64 5.89
CA ASN A 150 -3.68 10.64 7.32
C ASN A 150 -4.34 9.42 7.99
N LEU A 151 -5.61 9.13 7.67
CA LEU A 151 -6.31 7.96 8.16
C LEU A 151 -5.62 6.66 7.75
N ALA A 152 -5.20 6.54 6.49
CA ALA A 152 -4.47 5.38 5.98
C ALA A 152 -3.14 5.17 6.72
N SER A 153 -2.38 6.23 6.94
CA SER A 153 -1.12 6.18 7.70
C SER A 153 -1.34 5.75 9.15
N SER A 154 -2.34 6.33 9.84
CA SER A 154 -2.71 5.94 11.21
C SER A 154 -3.18 4.49 11.28
N ALA A 155 -3.96 4.01 10.30
CA ALA A 155 -4.43 2.63 10.26
C ALA A 155 -3.28 1.63 10.10
N VAL A 156 -2.30 1.93 9.23
CA VAL A 156 -1.09 1.09 9.09
C VAL A 156 -0.30 1.05 10.38
N GLN A 157 -0.08 2.20 11.03
CA GLN A 157 0.66 2.28 12.30
C GLN A 157 -0.07 1.55 13.44
N ALA A 158 -1.39 1.64 13.50
CA ALA A 158 -2.18 0.88 14.47
C ALA A 158 -2.11 -0.62 14.17
N ALA A 159 -2.18 -1.03 12.90
CA ALA A 159 -2.06 -2.44 12.51
C ALA A 159 -0.70 -3.04 12.92
N SER A 160 0.40 -2.29 12.81
CA SER A 160 1.73 -2.77 13.24
C SER A 160 1.82 -3.08 14.74
N THR A 161 0.93 -2.54 15.57
CA THR A 161 0.90 -2.86 17.02
C THR A 161 0.24 -4.22 17.34
N THR A 162 -0.45 -4.84 16.39
CA THR A 162 -1.27 -6.05 16.62
C THR A 162 -0.46 -7.35 16.61
N ASN A 163 0.82 -7.32 16.23
CA ASN A 163 1.65 -8.50 15.98
C ASN A 163 1.02 -9.49 14.97
N ASN A 164 0.16 -9.00 14.07
CA ASN A 164 -0.47 -9.80 13.02
C ASN A 164 0.11 -9.42 11.65
N PRO A 165 1.10 -10.18 11.13
CA PRO A 165 1.79 -9.82 9.89
C PRO A 165 0.87 -9.76 8.67
N THR A 166 -0.12 -10.66 8.59
CA THR A 166 -1.10 -10.69 7.49
C THR A 166 -1.99 -9.46 7.50
N LEU A 167 -2.43 -9.02 8.69
CA LEU A 167 -3.21 -7.80 8.83
C LEU A 167 -2.38 -6.58 8.42
N VAL A 168 -1.14 -6.46 8.91
CA VAL A 168 -0.23 -5.36 8.55
C VAL A 168 -0.07 -5.26 7.04
N ALA A 169 0.26 -6.37 6.38
CA ALA A 169 0.44 -6.38 4.92
C ALA A 169 -0.86 -6.02 4.17
N THR A 170 -2.02 -6.49 4.65
CA THR A 170 -3.32 -6.19 4.04
C THR A 170 -3.65 -4.71 4.13
N ILE A 171 -3.52 -4.11 5.32
CA ILE A 171 -3.80 -2.69 5.55
C ILE A 171 -2.79 -1.81 4.82
N ALA A 172 -1.50 -2.18 4.83
CA ALA A 172 -0.46 -1.48 4.07
C ALA A 172 -0.74 -1.50 2.55
N ASN A 173 -1.17 -2.63 2.01
CA ASN A 173 -1.52 -2.76 0.58
C ASN A 173 -2.71 -1.87 0.20
N GLN A 174 -3.75 -1.85 1.03
CA GLN A 174 -4.90 -0.97 0.85
C GLN A 174 -4.49 0.50 0.95
N ALA A 175 -3.63 0.84 1.92
CA ALA A 175 -3.14 2.20 2.14
C ALA A 175 -2.35 2.72 0.93
N VAL A 176 -1.40 1.95 0.37
CA VAL A 176 -0.68 2.38 -0.83
C VAL A 176 -1.55 2.43 -2.07
N SER A 177 -2.57 1.57 -2.18
CA SER A 177 -3.53 1.63 -3.27
C SER A 177 -4.39 2.90 -3.20
N ALA A 178 -4.78 3.33 -2.00
CA ALA A 178 -5.44 4.61 -1.80
C ALA A 178 -4.49 5.79 -2.07
N ALA A 179 -3.22 5.69 -1.63
CA ALA A 179 -2.18 6.68 -1.89
C ALA A 179 -1.96 6.90 -3.40
N GLU A 180 -1.89 5.83 -4.19
CA GLU A 180 -1.75 5.90 -5.64
C GLU A 180 -2.95 6.63 -6.28
N LYS A 181 -4.18 6.41 -5.80
CA LYS A 181 -5.38 7.09 -6.30
C LYS A 181 -5.42 8.58 -5.97
N VAL A 182 -4.91 8.97 -4.81
CA VAL A 182 -4.87 10.40 -4.41
C VAL A 182 -3.61 11.12 -4.89
N LEU A 183 -2.67 10.41 -5.54
CA LEU A 183 -1.36 10.92 -5.96
C LEU A 183 -1.45 12.22 -6.77
N ALA A 184 -2.41 12.31 -7.69
CA ALA A 184 -2.58 13.50 -8.52
C ALA A 184 -3.10 14.73 -7.74
N ALA A 185 -3.87 14.50 -6.67
CA ALA A 185 -4.48 15.57 -5.86
C ALA A 185 -3.63 15.97 -4.66
N ALA A 186 -2.93 15.02 -4.04
CA ALA A 186 -2.14 15.22 -2.83
C ALA A 186 -0.83 14.39 -2.87
N PRO A 187 0.13 14.75 -3.73
CA PRO A 187 1.37 13.99 -3.93
C PRO A 187 2.22 13.86 -2.64
N ALA A 188 2.29 14.92 -1.82
CA ALA A 188 2.99 14.88 -0.54
C ALA A 188 2.35 13.89 0.46
N ALA A 189 1.02 13.79 0.47
CA ALA A 189 0.30 12.88 1.33
C ALA A 189 0.44 11.43 0.83
N ALA A 190 0.41 11.21 -0.48
CA ALA A 190 0.62 9.90 -1.10
C ALA A 190 2.00 9.30 -0.77
N VAL A 191 3.07 10.10 -0.84
CA VAL A 191 4.43 9.62 -0.50
C VAL A 191 4.60 9.36 0.99
N GLN A 192 3.92 10.11 1.86
CA GLN A 192 3.90 9.84 3.30
C GLN A 192 3.27 8.47 3.60
N VAL A 193 2.10 8.17 3.01
CA VAL A 193 1.44 6.86 3.16
C VAL A 193 2.34 5.75 2.63
N ALA A 194 2.94 5.92 1.46
CA ALA A 194 3.86 4.94 0.89
C ALA A 194 5.05 4.67 1.81
N THR A 195 5.62 5.71 2.44
CA THR A 195 6.72 5.58 3.40
C THR A 195 6.31 4.74 4.60
N VAL A 196 5.17 5.05 5.22
CA VAL A 196 4.65 4.32 6.39
C VAL A 196 4.34 2.87 6.05
N ALA A 197 3.69 2.63 4.91
CA ALA A 197 3.35 1.28 4.45
C ALA A 197 4.58 0.43 4.15
N VAL A 198 5.56 0.97 3.43
CA VAL A 198 6.82 0.28 3.12
C VAL A 198 7.60 -0.04 4.40
N GLN A 199 7.68 0.91 5.34
CA GLN A 199 8.34 0.68 6.61
C GLN A 199 7.68 -0.43 7.42
N ALA A 200 6.33 -0.49 7.44
CA ALA A 200 5.58 -1.52 8.16
C ALA A 200 5.77 -2.91 7.55
N VAL A 201 5.78 -3.05 6.22
CA VAL A 201 5.93 -4.38 5.58
C VAL A 201 7.37 -4.86 5.47
N LYS A 202 8.36 -3.98 5.68
CA LYS A 202 9.78 -4.34 5.69
C LYS A 202 10.14 -5.28 6.84
N GLU A 203 9.33 -5.31 7.90
CA GLU A 203 9.60 -6.15 9.06
C GLU A 203 9.61 -7.65 8.71
N GLN A 204 10.55 -8.38 9.31
CA GLN A 204 10.76 -9.80 8.99
C GLN A 204 9.51 -10.68 9.17
N PRO A 205 8.69 -10.52 10.24
CA PRO A 205 7.45 -11.29 10.37
C PRO A 205 6.48 -11.06 9.21
N VAL A 206 6.45 -9.85 8.63
CA VAL A 206 5.53 -9.48 7.55
C VAL A 206 5.97 -10.05 6.21
N THR A 207 7.25 -9.89 5.87
CA THR A 207 7.84 -10.45 4.64
C THR A 207 7.72 -11.97 4.56
N GLN A 208 7.74 -12.67 5.70
CA GLN A 208 7.55 -14.12 5.76
C GLN A 208 6.07 -14.54 5.80
N GLY A 209 5.23 -13.81 6.56
CA GLY A 209 3.82 -14.16 6.74
C GLY A 209 2.90 -13.78 5.58
N ALA A 210 3.26 -12.74 4.82
CA ALA A 210 2.46 -12.21 3.70
C ALA A 210 3.35 -11.70 2.55
N PRO A 211 4.17 -12.57 1.92
CA PRO A 211 5.16 -12.17 0.92
C PRO A 211 4.53 -11.51 -0.32
N GLN A 212 3.39 -12.01 -0.79
CA GLN A 212 2.72 -11.48 -1.99
C GLN A 212 2.18 -10.07 -1.76
N GLN A 213 1.51 -9.82 -0.63
CA GLN A 213 0.99 -8.49 -0.26
C GLN A 213 2.14 -7.52 -0.02
N THR A 214 3.23 -7.98 0.60
CA THR A 214 4.45 -7.21 0.79
C THR A 214 5.05 -6.76 -0.56
N LEU A 215 5.11 -7.65 -1.56
CA LEU A 215 5.57 -7.30 -2.89
C LEU A 215 4.64 -6.29 -3.59
N GLN A 216 3.32 -6.42 -3.42
CA GLN A 216 2.35 -5.47 -3.96
C GLN A 216 2.57 -4.07 -3.36
N VAL A 217 2.81 -3.97 -2.05
CA VAL A 217 3.15 -2.71 -1.39
C VAL A 217 4.41 -2.09 -1.99
N ALA A 218 5.47 -2.87 -2.10
CA ALA A 218 6.74 -2.44 -2.68
C ALA A 218 6.57 -1.96 -4.14
N THR A 219 5.82 -2.70 -4.95
CA THR A 219 5.58 -2.37 -6.37
C THR A 219 4.79 -1.08 -6.54
N THR A 220 3.73 -0.88 -5.75
CA THR A 220 2.92 0.34 -5.79
C THR A 220 3.68 1.54 -5.23
N ALA A 221 4.42 1.37 -4.14
CA ALA A 221 5.31 2.41 -3.63
C ALA A 221 6.37 2.82 -4.66
N ALA A 222 6.97 1.87 -5.38
CA ALA A 222 7.91 2.12 -6.47
C ALA A 222 7.29 2.99 -7.58
N ARG A 223 6.03 2.73 -7.95
CA ARG A 223 5.30 3.54 -8.94
C ARG A 223 5.04 4.97 -8.46
N ILE A 224 4.65 5.13 -7.19
CA ILE A 224 4.43 6.45 -6.57
C ILE A 224 5.72 7.30 -6.64
N ILE A 225 6.87 6.74 -6.29
CA ILE A 225 8.12 7.51 -6.20
C ILE A 225 8.78 7.82 -7.55
N VAL A 226 8.36 7.16 -8.63
CA VAL A 226 8.79 7.50 -10.00
C VAL A 226 8.08 8.76 -10.51
N ASN A 227 6.99 9.20 -9.87
CA ASN A 227 6.32 10.43 -10.23
C ASN A 227 7.23 11.65 -10.01
N PRO A 228 7.49 12.49 -11.04
CA PRO A 228 8.37 13.65 -10.91
C PRO A 228 7.92 14.68 -9.87
N GLU A 229 6.62 14.85 -9.67
CA GLU A 229 6.09 15.81 -8.70
C GLU A 229 6.37 15.35 -7.26
N VAL A 230 6.29 14.04 -7.01
CA VAL A 230 6.68 13.47 -5.72
C VAL A 230 8.18 13.65 -5.47
N GLN A 231 9.03 13.42 -6.48
CA GLN A 231 10.48 13.63 -6.39
C GLN A 231 10.82 15.10 -6.09
N ARG A 232 10.09 16.04 -6.67
CA ARG A 232 10.28 17.47 -6.45
C ARG A 232 9.85 17.90 -5.04
N LEU A 233 8.72 17.38 -4.56
CA LEU A 233 8.13 17.78 -3.28
C LEU A 233 8.81 17.13 -2.07
N ASN A 234 9.18 15.85 -2.17
CA ASN A 234 9.78 15.12 -1.06
C ASN A 234 10.88 14.14 -1.52
N PRO A 235 12.02 14.66 -2.01
CA PRO A 235 13.11 13.83 -2.54
C PRO A 235 13.75 12.92 -1.48
N GLN A 236 13.73 13.30 -0.20
CA GLN A 236 14.27 12.46 0.90
C GLN A 236 13.40 11.22 1.16
N ALA A 237 12.07 11.38 1.22
CA ALA A 237 11.18 10.24 1.38
C ALA A 237 11.25 9.28 0.17
N VAL A 238 11.35 9.83 -1.05
CA VAL A 238 11.59 9.03 -2.25
C VAL A 238 12.86 8.20 -2.13
N ALA A 239 13.96 8.79 -1.66
CA ALA A 239 15.21 8.08 -1.46
C ALA A 239 15.06 6.91 -0.46
N SER A 240 14.41 7.15 0.67
CA SER A 240 14.17 6.12 1.68
C SER A 240 13.29 4.97 1.15
N ILE A 241 12.20 5.30 0.45
CA ILE A 241 11.32 4.29 -0.16
C ILE A 241 12.06 3.49 -1.22
N ALA A 242 12.88 4.12 -2.07
CA ALA A 242 13.63 3.42 -3.12
C ALA A 242 14.55 2.34 -2.54
N VAL A 243 15.33 2.68 -1.51
CA VAL A 243 16.21 1.70 -0.83
C VAL A 243 15.40 0.58 -0.18
N ALA A 244 14.35 0.93 0.58
CA ALA A 244 13.53 -0.06 1.27
C ALA A 244 12.79 -0.99 0.29
N THR A 245 12.33 -0.48 -0.85
CA THR A 245 11.66 -1.25 -1.90
C THR A 245 12.61 -2.27 -2.53
N VAL A 246 13.86 -1.90 -2.82
CA VAL A 246 14.85 -2.86 -3.34
C VAL A 246 15.18 -3.93 -2.30
N GLN A 247 15.31 -3.57 -1.01
CA GLN A 247 15.53 -4.53 0.08
C GLN A 247 14.37 -5.52 0.25
N ILE A 248 13.13 -5.04 0.16
CA ILE A 248 11.93 -5.90 0.21
C ILE A 248 11.89 -6.81 -1.02
N ALA A 249 12.06 -6.24 -2.22
CA ALA A 249 12.00 -6.99 -3.46
C ALA A 249 13.13 -8.03 -3.56
N SER A 250 14.28 -7.81 -2.92
CA SER A 250 15.40 -8.75 -2.92
C SER A 250 15.29 -9.86 -1.85
N THR A 251 14.25 -9.83 -1.01
CA THR A 251 13.98 -10.87 -0.02
C THR A 251 13.50 -12.16 -0.72
N PRO A 252 14.11 -13.34 -0.50
CA PRO A 252 13.79 -14.55 -1.28
C PRO A 252 12.31 -14.92 -1.32
N ALA A 253 11.62 -14.93 -0.19
CA ALA A 253 10.18 -15.26 -0.12
C ALA A 253 9.31 -14.25 -0.90
N VAL A 254 9.63 -12.96 -0.80
CA VAL A 254 8.92 -11.89 -1.51
C VAL A 254 9.21 -11.98 -3.01
N TYR A 255 10.47 -12.12 -3.40
CA TYR A 255 10.89 -12.25 -4.80
C TYR A 255 10.24 -13.47 -5.47
N GLN A 256 10.23 -14.62 -4.80
CA GLN A 256 9.61 -15.86 -5.29
C GLN A 256 8.12 -15.73 -5.55
N SER A 257 7.42 -14.82 -4.85
CA SER A 257 5.98 -14.62 -5.06
C SER A 257 5.67 -14.03 -6.46
N SER A 258 6.56 -13.21 -7.01
CA SER A 258 6.51 -12.75 -8.41
C SER A 258 7.84 -12.10 -8.83
N PRO A 259 8.76 -12.86 -9.46
CA PRO A 259 10.07 -12.35 -9.86
C PRO A 259 9.98 -11.12 -10.78
N GLN A 260 9.04 -11.11 -11.73
CA GLN A 260 8.86 -10.01 -12.67
C GLN A 260 8.41 -8.72 -11.98
N ALA A 261 7.48 -8.80 -11.01
CA ALA A 261 7.04 -7.63 -10.26
C ALA A 261 8.16 -7.10 -9.36
N ALA A 262 8.96 -8.00 -8.74
CA ALA A 262 10.12 -7.61 -7.96
C ALA A 262 11.17 -6.87 -8.79
N ILE A 263 11.51 -7.38 -9.98
CA ILE A 263 12.42 -6.70 -10.92
C ILE A 263 11.88 -5.34 -11.37
N SER A 264 10.57 -5.23 -11.62
CA SER A 264 9.96 -3.93 -11.97
C SER A 264 10.02 -2.94 -10.81
N ALA A 265 9.80 -3.38 -9.57
CA ALA A 265 9.92 -2.55 -8.38
C ALA A 265 11.37 -2.08 -8.16
N MET A 266 12.34 -2.96 -8.40
CA MET A 266 13.77 -2.66 -8.40
C MET A 266 14.15 -1.60 -9.46
N ASP A 267 13.70 -1.76 -10.71
CA ASP A 267 13.95 -0.81 -11.81
C ASP A 267 13.36 0.58 -11.50
N ASN A 268 12.10 0.64 -11.07
CA ASN A 268 11.45 1.89 -10.70
C ASN A 268 12.13 2.59 -9.52
N SER A 269 12.57 1.83 -8.52
CA SER A 269 13.31 2.38 -7.37
C SER A 269 14.65 2.97 -7.79
N TYR A 270 15.38 2.30 -8.70
CA TYR A 270 16.64 2.82 -9.24
C TYR A 270 16.43 4.09 -10.09
N LYS A 271 15.40 4.14 -10.93
CA LYS A 271 15.03 5.35 -11.70
C LYS A 271 14.72 6.52 -10.78
N ALA A 272 13.94 6.31 -9.73
CA ALA A 272 13.62 7.36 -8.77
C ALA A 272 14.88 7.84 -8.01
N ALA A 273 15.71 6.91 -7.54
CA ALA A 273 16.95 7.19 -6.81
C ALA A 273 18.04 7.85 -7.68
N SER A 274 17.96 7.73 -9.00
CA SER A 274 18.90 8.38 -9.94
C SER A 274 18.38 9.70 -10.51
N SER A 275 17.19 10.15 -10.09
CA SER A 275 16.67 11.45 -10.49
C SER A 275 17.47 12.60 -9.88
N GLN A 276 17.63 13.70 -10.63
CA GLN A 276 18.45 14.84 -10.20
C GLN A 276 17.95 15.47 -8.89
N ALA A 277 16.63 15.58 -8.70
CA ALA A 277 16.03 16.12 -7.49
C ALA A 277 16.36 15.26 -6.25
N VAL A 278 16.34 13.94 -6.42
CA VAL A 278 16.62 12.98 -5.35
C VAL A 278 18.12 12.92 -5.04
N ILE A 279 18.99 12.93 -6.05
CA ILE A 279 20.45 12.99 -5.86
C ILE A 279 20.85 14.27 -5.12
N ALA A 280 20.28 15.41 -5.48
CA ALA A 280 20.58 16.68 -4.84
C ALA A 280 20.22 16.68 -3.34
N ALA A 281 19.13 16.02 -2.95
CA ALA A 281 18.69 15.96 -1.55
C ALA A 281 19.29 14.79 -0.75
N ALA A 282 19.66 13.70 -1.41
CA ALA A 282 20.19 12.48 -0.80
C ALA A 282 21.36 11.91 -1.65
N PRO A 283 22.57 12.49 -1.59
CA PRO A 283 23.66 12.19 -2.53
C PRO A 283 24.13 10.73 -2.54
N THR A 284 23.89 9.98 -1.46
CA THR A 284 24.34 8.59 -1.32
C THR A 284 23.31 7.55 -1.78
N VAL A 285 22.08 7.96 -2.12
CA VAL A 285 20.97 7.02 -2.37
C VAL A 285 21.21 6.15 -3.60
N THR A 286 21.70 6.70 -4.71
CA THR A 286 22.00 5.93 -5.92
C THR A 286 23.03 4.83 -5.64
N GLN A 287 24.05 5.13 -4.84
CA GLN A 287 25.06 4.15 -4.43
C GLN A 287 24.47 3.06 -3.53
N ALA A 288 23.56 3.43 -2.61
CA ALA A 288 22.87 2.47 -1.75
C ALA A 288 21.99 1.51 -2.57
N VAL A 289 21.14 2.03 -3.46
CA VAL A 289 20.29 1.21 -4.34
C VAL A 289 21.14 0.31 -5.25
N THR A 290 22.23 0.84 -5.83
CA THR A 290 23.16 0.07 -6.65
C THR A 290 23.76 -1.11 -5.88
N ARG A 291 24.18 -0.90 -4.63
CA ARG A 291 24.73 -1.96 -3.78
C ARG A 291 23.71 -3.07 -3.52
N GLU A 292 22.47 -2.70 -3.19
CA GLU A 292 21.39 -3.66 -2.95
C GLU A 292 21.04 -4.45 -4.21
N LEU A 293 21.02 -3.80 -5.39
CA LEU A 293 20.85 -4.47 -6.68
C LEU A 293 21.98 -5.46 -6.97
N VAL A 294 23.23 -5.06 -6.78
CA VAL A 294 24.38 -5.95 -6.97
C VAL A 294 24.29 -7.16 -6.02
N GLN A 295 23.93 -6.96 -4.75
CA GLN A 295 23.71 -8.07 -3.82
C GLN A 295 22.56 -8.99 -4.28
N ALA A 296 21.45 -8.43 -4.74
CA ALA A 296 20.34 -9.20 -5.30
C ALA A 296 20.75 -10.02 -6.53
N SER A 297 21.60 -9.48 -7.40
CA SER A 297 22.11 -10.17 -8.60
C SER A 297 22.99 -11.38 -8.27
N GLN A 298 23.69 -11.35 -7.12
CA GLN A 298 24.58 -12.41 -6.64
C GLN A 298 23.87 -13.40 -5.71
N ASN A 299 22.60 -13.17 -5.39
CA ASN A 299 21.85 -14.02 -4.48
C ASN A 299 21.38 -15.31 -5.18
N ASN A 300 21.99 -16.44 -4.82
CA ASN A 300 21.69 -17.75 -5.40
C ASN A 300 20.22 -18.17 -5.25
N ASN A 301 19.54 -17.79 -4.16
CA ASN A 301 18.12 -18.13 -3.97
C ASN A 301 17.22 -17.39 -4.98
N LEU A 302 17.58 -16.16 -5.33
CA LEU A 302 16.89 -15.39 -6.37
C LEU A 302 17.17 -15.99 -7.75
N ALA A 303 18.43 -16.36 -8.02
CA ALA A 303 18.82 -17.00 -9.28
C ALA A 303 18.13 -18.36 -9.50
N GLN A 304 17.90 -19.15 -8.44
CA GLN A 304 17.10 -20.38 -8.52
C GLN A 304 15.65 -20.11 -8.93
N SER A 305 15.09 -19.00 -8.46
CA SER A 305 13.70 -18.60 -8.73
C SER A 305 13.55 -17.94 -10.10
N ASN A 306 14.61 -17.26 -10.56
CA ASN A 306 14.70 -16.60 -11.85
C ASN A 306 16.15 -16.66 -12.36
N PRO A 307 16.49 -17.60 -13.25
CA PRO A 307 17.86 -17.74 -13.78
C PRO A 307 18.37 -16.51 -14.53
N THR A 308 17.48 -15.64 -15.01
CA THR A 308 17.85 -14.40 -15.70
C THR A 308 18.02 -13.19 -14.78
N ASN A 309 17.87 -13.36 -13.45
CA ASN A 309 17.93 -12.29 -12.46
C ASN A 309 19.19 -11.43 -12.58
N ALA A 310 20.37 -12.06 -12.68
CA ALA A 310 21.64 -11.32 -12.78
C ALA A 310 21.70 -10.44 -14.03
N THR A 311 21.26 -10.96 -15.18
CA THR A 311 21.19 -10.21 -16.45
C THR A 311 20.20 -9.05 -16.36
N GLN A 312 19.00 -9.28 -15.83
CA GLN A 312 17.97 -8.25 -15.67
C GLN A 312 18.42 -7.13 -14.74
N VAL A 313 19.08 -7.45 -13.62
CA VAL A 313 19.62 -6.44 -12.72
C VAL A 313 20.77 -5.66 -13.38
N SER A 314 21.64 -6.33 -14.15
CA SER A 314 22.69 -5.65 -14.91
C SER A 314 22.11 -4.66 -15.93
N GLU A 315 21.01 -5.01 -16.61
CA GLU A 315 20.31 -4.07 -17.50
C GLU A 315 19.78 -2.84 -16.76
N ILE A 316 19.20 -2.99 -15.56
CA ILE A 316 18.75 -1.86 -14.74
C ILE A 316 19.90 -0.89 -14.48
N LEU A 317 21.05 -1.42 -14.06
CA LEU A 317 22.25 -0.62 -13.76
C LEU A 317 22.84 0.07 -15.00
N ASN A 318 22.73 -0.55 -16.17
CA ASN A 318 23.30 -0.03 -17.42
C ASN A 318 22.41 1.00 -18.13
N ARG A 319 21.08 0.97 -17.95
CA ARG A 319 20.14 1.86 -18.66
C ARG A 319 20.32 3.34 -18.35
N THR A 320 20.65 3.70 -17.11
CA THR A 320 20.76 5.11 -16.70
C THR A 320 21.95 5.81 -17.36
N ASN A 321 23.00 5.08 -17.74
CA ASN A 321 24.14 5.66 -18.46
C ASN A 321 23.78 6.15 -19.87
N ASN A 322 22.69 5.67 -20.47
CA ASN A 322 22.33 6.00 -21.86
C ASN A 322 21.30 7.13 -21.99
N ASN A 323 20.56 7.47 -20.93
CA ASN A 323 19.52 8.52 -20.96
C ASN A 323 19.98 9.90 -20.44
N ALA A 324 21.22 10.03 -19.96
CA ALA A 324 21.76 11.27 -19.42
C ALA A 324 22.35 12.22 -20.48
N GLN A 325 22.34 11.86 -21.77
CA GLN A 325 22.79 12.76 -22.83
C GLN A 325 21.56 13.32 -23.57
N PRO A 326 21.13 14.57 -23.31
CA PRO A 326 20.23 15.24 -24.23
C PRO A 326 20.91 15.23 -25.59
N SER A 327 20.32 14.55 -26.56
CA SER A 327 20.66 14.76 -27.96
C SER A 327 20.32 16.21 -28.24
N ILE A 328 21.34 17.06 -28.23
CA ILE A 328 21.26 18.37 -28.85
C ILE A 328 21.13 18.03 -30.35
N SER A 329 19.90 17.85 -30.82
CA SER A 329 19.59 17.86 -32.23
C SER A 329 19.88 19.27 -32.71
N GLN A 330 21.15 19.51 -33.04
CA GLN A 330 21.60 20.64 -33.80
C GLN A 330 20.85 20.56 -35.13
N ASN A 331 19.83 21.41 -35.22
CA ASN A 331 18.97 21.61 -36.36
C ASN A 331 19.82 22.15 -37.53
N ASN A 332 20.56 21.26 -38.19
CA ASN A 332 21.16 21.54 -39.48
C ASN A 332 20.07 21.38 -40.54
N ASN A 333 19.42 22.50 -40.78
CA ASN A 333 18.50 22.76 -41.87
C ASN A 333 19.28 22.70 -43.19
N GLN A 334 19.58 21.50 -43.69
CA GLN A 334 20.07 21.29 -45.05
C GLN A 334 18.93 20.81 -45.93
N ASN A 335 18.26 21.82 -46.49
CA ASN A 335 17.49 21.76 -47.72
C ASN A 335 18.28 20.98 -48.78
N ASN A 336 17.83 19.77 -49.14
CA ASN A 336 18.29 19.14 -50.36
C ASN A 336 17.12 18.57 -51.14
N ASN A 337 17.06 19.05 -52.37
CA ASN A 337 15.97 18.98 -53.29
C ASN A 337 15.86 17.57 -53.90
N GLN A 338 14.62 17.19 -54.18
CA GLN A 338 14.23 15.92 -54.78
C GLN A 338 14.97 15.65 -56.09
N ASN A 339 15.53 14.46 -56.23
CA ASN A 339 15.66 13.83 -57.53
C ASN A 339 14.94 12.48 -57.54
N GLN A 340 14.05 12.37 -58.52
CA GLN A 340 13.19 11.26 -58.87
C GLN A 340 14.01 10.07 -59.40
N GLY A 341 13.62 8.84 -59.08
CA GLY A 341 14.07 7.70 -59.88
C GLY A 341 14.09 6.33 -59.22
N ASN A 342 12.93 5.65 -59.29
CA ASN A 342 12.77 4.23 -59.62
C ASN A 342 13.20 3.09 -58.67
N ASN A 343 12.17 2.31 -58.36
CA ASN A 343 12.07 0.85 -58.39
C ASN A 343 12.41 -0.02 -57.17
N ASN A 344 11.31 -0.64 -56.70
CA ASN A 344 11.17 -2.04 -56.30
C ASN A 344 11.94 -2.50 -55.05
N ASN A 345 11.24 -2.51 -53.91
CA ASN A 345 11.20 -3.78 -53.18
C ASN A 345 9.92 -3.98 -52.36
N ASN A 346 9.47 -5.22 -52.47
CA ASN A 346 8.28 -5.85 -51.96
C ASN A 346 8.38 -5.97 -50.42
N ASN A 347 7.46 -5.39 -49.65
CA ASN A 347 7.27 -5.85 -48.28
C ASN A 347 5.80 -5.83 -47.87
N ASN A 348 5.33 -7.02 -47.60
CA ASN A 348 3.96 -7.42 -47.34
C ASN A 348 3.60 -7.03 -45.89
N ASN A 349 2.98 -5.87 -45.70
CA ASN A 349 2.55 -5.40 -44.39
C ASN A 349 1.05 -5.71 -44.19
N ASN A 350 0.78 -6.81 -43.48
CA ASN A 350 -0.57 -7.24 -43.13
C ASN A 350 -1.06 -6.43 -41.92
N ASN A 351 -1.57 -5.22 -42.19
CA ASN A 351 -2.10 -4.31 -41.18
C ASN A 351 -3.63 -4.46 -41.14
N ASN A 352 -4.13 -5.32 -40.25
CA ASN A 352 -5.56 -5.56 -40.10
C ASN A 352 -6.16 -4.50 -39.16
N ASN A 353 -6.79 -3.50 -39.78
CA ASN A 353 -7.42 -2.35 -39.15
C ASN A 353 -8.89 -2.69 -38.86
N ASN A 354 -9.22 -3.19 -37.67
CA ASN A 354 -10.61 -3.48 -37.29
C ASN A 354 -11.21 -2.31 -36.49
N ASN A 355 -11.74 -1.36 -37.22
CA ASN A 355 -12.45 -0.18 -36.73
C ASN A 355 -13.93 -0.53 -36.56
N ASN A 356 -14.32 -1.11 -35.41
CA ASN A 356 -15.72 -1.47 -35.16
C ASN A 356 -16.44 -0.33 -34.41
N ASN A 357 -17.02 0.56 -35.20
CA ASN A 357 -17.88 1.67 -34.78
C ASN A 357 -19.27 1.12 -34.44
N ASN A 358 -19.52 0.85 -33.15
CA ASN A 358 -20.84 0.42 -32.66
C ASN A 358 -21.43 1.53 -31.78
N GLN A 359 -22.01 2.57 -32.40
CA GLN A 359 -22.82 3.55 -31.69
C GLN A 359 -24.25 3.01 -31.47
N PRO A 360 -24.81 3.11 -30.26
CA PRO A 360 -26.21 2.78 -30.01
C PRO A 360 -27.14 3.79 -30.71
N VAL A 361 -28.07 3.28 -31.51
CA VAL A 361 -29.20 4.05 -32.05
C VAL A 361 -30.17 4.34 -30.90
N ILE A 362 -30.32 5.62 -30.55
CA ILE A 362 -31.29 6.10 -29.55
C ILE A 362 -32.64 6.30 -30.28
N PRO A 363 -33.73 5.61 -29.90
CA PRO A 363 -35.06 5.86 -30.47
C PRO A 363 -35.63 7.21 -29.98
N PRO A 364 -36.48 7.88 -30.79
CA PRO A 364 -37.08 9.16 -30.43
C PRO A 364 -38.06 9.04 -29.27
N PHE A 365 -37.96 9.97 -28.32
CA PHE A 365 -38.87 10.14 -27.19
C PHE A 365 -40.28 10.54 -27.67
N ASN A 366 -41.28 9.76 -27.26
CA ASN A 366 -42.69 10.09 -27.42
C ASN A 366 -43.18 10.78 -26.12
N PRO A 367 -43.59 12.07 -26.14
CA PRO A 367 -44.09 12.74 -24.95
C PRO A 367 -45.49 12.21 -24.58
N ALA A 368 -45.65 11.82 -23.31
CA ALA A 368 -46.94 11.40 -22.76
C ALA A 368 -47.89 12.60 -22.54
N PRO A 369 -49.21 12.42 -22.71
CA PRO A 369 -50.19 13.48 -22.55
C PRO A 369 -50.43 13.84 -21.08
N THR A 370 -50.47 15.14 -20.82
CA THR A 370 -50.92 15.77 -19.57
C THR A 370 -52.39 15.44 -19.28
N SER A 371 -52.69 14.97 -18.06
CA SER A 371 -54.06 14.81 -17.57
C SER A 371 -54.67 16.18 -17.19
N PRO A 372 -55.98 16.40 -17.42
CA PRO A 372 -56.68 17.59 -16.96
C PRO A 372 -57.04 17.52 -15.47
N THR A 373 -57.25 18.72 -14.92
CA THR A 373 -57.67 19.11 -13.56
C THR A 373 -58.87 18.39 -13.00
#